data_AF-A0A2M8P6L2-F1
#
_entry.id   AF-A0A2M8P6L2-F1
#
_cell.length_a   1.000
_cell.length_b   1.000
_cell.length_c   1.000
_cell.angle_alpha   90.00
_cell.angle_beta   90.00
_cell.angle_gamma   90.00
#
_symmetry.space_group_name_H-M   'P 1'
#
loop_
_entity.id
_entity.type
_entity.pdbx_description
1 polymer ?
#
loop_
_entity_poly.entity_id
_entity_poly.type
_entity_poly.pdbx_seq_one_letter_code
_entity_poly.pdbx_strand_id
1 'polypeptide(L)'
;KPLAVLRAVEDYYTHMNANVHRGVHAFSEKATAAYEAARDAVRDFIGAASSREIIFTRNATEAINLVAYAWGLANLRQGDHILVSEMEHHANIVP
;
A
#
# COMPACT_ATOMS: atom_id res chain seq x y z
N LYS A 1 -13.38 3.47 14.64
CA LYS A 1 -12.42 2.37 14.40
C LYS A 1 -12.62 1.29 15.48
N PRO A 2 -12.54 -0.01 15.17
CA PRO A 2 -12.60 -1.06 16.18
C PRO A 2 -11.49 -0.93 17.22
N LEU A 3 -11.73 -1.39 18.45
CA LEU A 3 -10.76 -1.28 19.56
C LEU A 3 -9.41 -1.95 19.23
N ALA A 4 -9.43 -3.06 18.49
CA ALA A 4 -8.22 -3.75 18.04
C ALA A 4 -7.30 -2.83 17.20
N VAL A 5 -7.87 -2.01 16.31
CA VAL A 5 -7.12 -1.08 15.47
C VAL A 5 -6.54 0.07 16.30
N LEU A 6 -7.31 0.59 17.26
CA LEU A 6 -6.84 1.67 18.13
C LEU A 6 -5.65 1.21 18.99
N ARG A 7 -5.75 0.01 19.59
CA ARG A 7 -4.68 -0.57 20.40
C ARG A 7 -3.41 -0.86 19.60
N ALA A 8 -3.53 -1.37 18.38
CA ALA A 8 -2.36 -1.62 17.53
C ALA A 8 -1.61 -0.32 17.19
N VAL A 9 -2.32 0.77 16.94
CA VAL A 9 -1.72 2.09 16.69
C VAL A 9 -1.05 2.63 17.96
N GLU A 10 -1.73 2.55 19.10
CA GLU A 10 -1.17 2.97 20.40
C GLU A 10 0.11 2.19 20.74
N ASP A 11 0.07 0.86 20.60
CA ASP A 11 1.20 -0.03 20.85
C ASP A 11 2.40 0.28 19.95
N TYR A 12 2.16 0.53 18.65
CA TYR A 12 3.20 0.96 17.73
C TYR A 12 3.87 2.24 18.22
N TYR A 13 3.09 3.27 18.56
CA TYR A 13 3.64 4.56 18.97
C TYR A 13 4.34 4.54 20.34
N THR A 14 3.91 3.67 21.25
CA THR A 14 4.44 3.59 22.62
C THR A 14 5.60 2.62 22.77
N HIS A 15 5.68 1.57 21.95
CA HIS A 15 6.66 0.48 22.13
C HIS A 15 7.53 0.17 20.90
N MET A 16 7.23 0.73 19.71
CA MET A 16 7.87 0.33 18.45
C MET A 16 8.15 1.49 17.48
N ASN A 17 7.99 2.74 17.90
CA ASN A 17 8.11 3.87 16.99
C ASN A 17 9.57 4.12 16.57
N ALA A 18 9.95 3.56 15.43
CA ALA A 18 11.27 3.68 14.84
C ALA A 18 11.20 3.63 13.31
N ASN A 19 12.23 4.13 12.65
CA ASN A 19 12.34 4.02 11.19
C ASN A 19 12.49 2.54 10.78
N VAL A 20 11.55 2.08 9.96
CA VAL A 20 11.55 0.74 9.36
C VAL A 20 12.73 0.60 8.39
N HIS A 21 13.38 -0.56 8.37
CA HIS A 21 14.55 -0.90 7.52
C HIS A 21 15.80 -0.01 7.67
N ARG A 22 15.88 0.86 8.68
CA ARG A 22 16.97 1.84 8.81
C ARG A 22 17.73 1.80 10.13
N GLY A 23 17.53 0.78 10.98
CA GLY A 23 18.22 0.68 12.27
C GLY A 23 18.61 -0.75 12.62
N VAL A 24 19.70 -0.87 13.38
CA VAL A 24 20.24 -2.14 13.93
C VAL A 24 19.88 -2.31 15.42
N HIS A 25 18.79 -1.66 15.84
CA HIS A 25 18.37 -1.58 17.24
C HIS A 25 16.97 -2.17 17.40
N ALA A 26 16.69 -2.74 18.58
CA ALA A 26 15.51 -3.56 18.86
C ALA A 26 14.16 -2.94 18.46
N PHE A 27 13.99 -1.62 18.59
CA PHE A 27 12.75 -0.96 18.16
C PHE A 27 12.60 -0.88 16.64
N SER A 28 13.70 -0.69 15.89
CA SER A 28 13.67 -0.69 14.43
C SER A 28 13.38 -2.09 13.87
N GLU A 29 13.91 -3.14 14.50
CA GLU A 29 13.61 -4.53 14.14
C GLU A 29 12.12 -4.86 14.38
N LYS A 30 11.57 -4.48 15.54
CA LYS A 30 10.14 -4.66 15.84
C LYS A 30 9.24 -3.89 14.87
N ALA A 31 9.55 -2.63 14.60
CA ALA A 31 8.81 -1.82 13.63
C ALA A 31 8.83 -2.46 12.23
N THR A 32 10.00 -2.95 11.81
CA THR A 32 10.18 -3.61 10.51
C THR A 32 9.38 -4.91 10.44
N ALA A 33 9.46 -5.75 11.48
CA ALA A 33 8.69 -6.99 11.54
C ALA A 33 7.17 -6.74 11.51
N ALA A 34 6.68 -5.74 12.25
CA ALA A 34 5.27 -5.38 12.25
C ALA A 34 4.81 -4.85 10.88
N TYR A 35 5.63 -4.04 10.22
CA TYR A 35 5.34 -3.49 8.90
C TYR A 35 5.27 -4.57 7.81
N GLU A 36 6.23 -5.50 7.80
CA GLU A 36 6.22 -6.62 6.86
C GLU A 36 5.12 -7.64 7.17
N ALA A 37 4.80 -7.88 8.45
CA ALA A 37 3.65 -8.71 8.82
C ALA A 37 2.32 -8.10 8.33
N ALA A 38 2.19 -6.77 8.33
CA ALA A 38 1.02 -6.11 7.73
C ALA A 38 0.97 -6.33 6.21
N ARG A 39 2.12 -6.35 5.53
CA ARG A 39 2.21 -6.66 4.10
C ARG A 39 1.76 -8.09 3.79
N ASP A 40 2.21 -9.06 4.59
CA ASP A 40 1.79 -10.46 4.48
C ASP A 40 0.29 -10.64 4.76
N ALA A 41 -0.25 -9.93 5.76
CA ALA A 41 -1.68 -9.96 6.04
C ALA A 41 -2.52 -9.46 4.86
N VAL A 42 -2.07 -8.40 4.16
CA VAL A 42 -2.74 -7.92 2.95
C VAL A 42 -2.61 -8.93 1.81
N ARG A 43 -1.42 -9.51 1.59
CA ARG A 43 -1.19 -10.58 0.60
C ARG A 43 -2.22 -11.70 0.79
N ASP A 44 -2.34 -12.21 2.00
CA ASP A 44 -3.25 -13.32 2.32
C ASP A 44 -4.71 -12.92 2.16
N PHE A 45 -5.07 -11.69 2.56
CA PHE A 45 -6.43 -11.17 2.44
C PHE A 45 -6.92 -11.08 0.99
N ILE A 46 -6.06 -10.69 0.06
CA ILE A 46 -6.42 -10.55 -1.37
C ILE A 46 -6.02 -11.75 -2.22
N GLY A 47 -5.31 -12.73 -1.66
CA GLY A 47 -4.83 -13.92 -2.37
C GLY A 47 -3.68 -13.65 -3.34
N ALA A 48 -2.80 -12.68 -3.06
CA ALA A 48 -1.63 -12.41 -3.90
C ALA A 48 -0.58 -13.52 -3.78
N ALA A 49 0.21 -13.75 -4.84
CA ALA A 49 1.21 -14.82 -4.86
C ALA A 49 2.45 -14.47 -4.03
N SER A 50 2.74 -13.18 -3.86
CA SER A 50 3.89 -12.69 -3.12
C SER A 50 3.60 -11.38 -2.40
N SER A 51 4.20 -11.20 -1.22
CA SER A 51 4.12 -9.91 -0.52
C SER A 51 4.82 -8.79 -1.30
N ARG A 52 5.75 -9.12 -2.20
CA ARG A 52 6.40 -8.14 -3.10
C ARG A 52 5.44 -7.50 -4.10
N GLU A 53 4.26 -8.07 -4.31
CA GLU A 53 3.20 -7.51 -5.16
C GLU A 53 2.36 -6.45 -4.41
N ILE A 54 2.56 -6.31 -3.09
CA ILE A 54 1.81 -5.38 -2.26
C ILE A 54 2.61 -4.09 -2.11
N ILE A 55 2.08 -2.97 -2.60
CA ILE A 55 2.66 -1.64 -2.47
C ILE A 55 1.72 -0.80 -1.60
N PHE A 56 2.22 -0.31 -0.47
CA PHE A 56 1.45 0.58 0.39
C PHE A 56 1.44 2.00 -0.18
N THR A 57 0.25 2.53 -0.43
CA THR A 57 -0.02 3.93 -0.78
C THR A 57 -0.92 4.57 0.28
N ARG A 58 -1.09 5.89 0.22
CA ARG A 58 -1.95 6.65 1.15
C ARG A 58 -3.43 6.27 1.00
N ASN A 59 -3.88 5.97 -0.21
CA ASN A 59 -5.26 5.64 -0.55
C ASN A 59 -5.38 5.05 -1.96
N ALA A 60 -6.61 4.69 -2.35
CA ALA A 60 -6.92 4.14 -3.67
C ALA A 60 -6.59 5.11 -4.83
N THR A 61 -6.85 6.41 -4.67
CA THR A 61 -6.52 7.43 -5.69
C THR A 61 -5.02 7.43 -6.00
N GLU A 62 -4.17 7.41 -4.98
CA GLU A 62 -2.72 7.35 -5.17
C GLU A 62 -2.27 6.01 -5.78
N ALA A 63 -2.90 4.89 -5.42
CA ALA A 63 -2.59 3.60 -6.02
C ALA A 63 -2.89 3.57 -7.53
N ILE A 64 -4.04 4.08 -7.95
CA ILE A 64 -4.42 4.17 -9.36
C ILE A 64 -3.46 5.12 -10.11
N ASN A 65 -3.19 6.30 -9.54
CA ASN A 65 -2.26 7.25 -10.14
C ASN A 65 -0.84 6.70 -10.26
N LEU A 66 -0.38 5.91 -9.29
CA LEU A 66 0.92 5.24 -9.38
C LEU A 66 0.99 4.36 -10.63
N VAL A 67 -0.05 3.59 -10.93
CA VAL A 67 -0.11 2.75 -12.14
C VAL A 67 -0.17 3.61 -13.40
N ALA A 68 -1.02 4.63 -13.43
CA ALA A 68 -1.17 5.51 -14.59
C ALA A 68 0.15 6.21 -14.95
N TYR A 69 0.87 6.74 -13.95
CA TYR A 69 2.12 7.47 -14.19
C TYR A 69 3.32 6.54 -14.40
N ALA A 70 3.48 5.47 -13.60
CA ALA A 70 4.67 4.62 -13.68
C ALA A 70 4.60 3.61 -14.83
N TRP A 71 3.42 3.02 -15.07
CA TRP A 71 3.22 2.05 -16.14
C TRP A 71 2.58 2.68 -17.38
N GLY A 72 1.51 3.45 -17.21
CA GLY A 72 0.76 4.01 -18.34
C GLY A 72 1.62 4.89 -19.25
N LEU A 73 2.36 5.86 -18.70
CA LEU A 73 3.24 6.74 -19.49
C LEU A 73 4.36 6.00 -20.22
N ALA A 74 4.80 4.84 -19.71
CA ALA A 74 5.89 4.07 -20.31
C ALA A 74 5.40 3.08 -21.39
N ASN A 75 4.12 2.70 -21.37
CA ASN A 75 3.60 1.60 -22.18
C ASN A 75 2.55 2.02 -23.22
N LEU A 76 1.80 3.10 -22.96
CA LEU A 76 0.75 3.57 -23.86
C LEU A 76 1.30 4.50 -24.93
N ARG A 77 0.72 4.41 -26.13
CA ARG A 77 1.09 5.21 -27.30
C ARG A 77 -0.13 5.83 -27.93
N GLN A 78 0.11 6.76 -28.85
CA GLN A 78 -0.95 7.34 -29.66
C GLN A 78 -1.70 6.24 -30.41
N GLY A 79 -3.02 6.23 -30.27
CA GLY A 79 -3.91 5.23 -30.89
C GLY A 79 -4.31 4.09 -29.95
N ASP A 80 -3.66 3.94 -28.80
CA ASP A 80 -4.11 2.99 -27.78
C ASP A 80 -5.38 3.51 -27.08
N HIS A 81 -6.21 2.58 -26.62
CA HIS A 81 -7.46 2.88 -25.93
C HIS A 81 -7.47 2.26 -24.53
N ILE A 82 -7.87 3.05 -23.53
CA ILE A 82 -8.12 2.57 -22.17
C ILE A 82 -9.63 2.45 -22.01
N LEU A 83 -10.09 1.26 -21.64
CA LEU A 83 -11.52 1.00 -21.40
C LEU A 83 -11.82 1.19 -19.91
N VAL A 84 -12.89 1.93 -19.61
CA VAL A 84 -13.44 2.15 -18.26
C VAL A 84 -14.95 1.98 -18.28
N SER A 85 -15.55 1.70 -17.13
CA SER A 85 -17.01 1.64 -17.00
C SER A 85 -17.62 3.02 -16.76
N GLU A 86 -18.92 3.19 -17.04
CA GLU A 86 -19.65 4.42 -16.67
C GLU A 86 -19.87 4.56 -15.16
N MET A 87 -19.69 3.46 -14.41
CA MET A 87 -19.91 3.39 -12.97
C MET A 87 -18.65 3.71 -12.16
N GLU A 88 -17.53 4.02 -12.81
CA GLU A 88 -16.27 4.28 -12.13
C GLU A 88 -16.36 5.48 -11.19
N HIS A 89 -15.72 5.36 -10.03
CA HIS A 89 -15.50 6.48 -9.14
C HIS A 89 -14.52 7.47 -9.79
N HIS A 90 -14.66 8.77 -9.54
CA HIS A 90 -13.81 9.81 -10.14
C HIS A 90 -12.30 9.55 -10.01
N ALA A 91 -11.86 8.98 -8.89
CA ALA A 91 -10.47 8.60 -8.64
C ALA A 91 -9.90 7.59 -9.65
N ASN A 92 -10.73 6.89 -10.42
CA ASN A 92 -10.34 5.93 -11.46
C ASN A 92 -10.52 6.47 -12.89
N ILE A 93 -10.81 7.76 -13.05
CA ILE A 93 -10.96 8.44 -14.34
C ILE A 93 -10.03 9.64 -14.43
N VAL A 94 -10.00 10.45 -13.38
CA VAL A 94 -9.26 11.72 -13.35
C VAL A 94 -8.14 11.62 -12.31
N PRO A 95 -6.87 11.82 -12.72
CA PRO A 95 -5.76 11.88 -11.78
C PRO A 95 -5.88 13.00 -10.75
#